data_AF-K2GHV6-F1
#
_entry.id   AF-K2GHV6-F1
#
_cell.length_a   1.000
_cell.length_b   1.000
_cell.length_c   1.000
_cell.angle_alpha   90.00
_cell.angle_beta   90.00
_cell.angle_gamma   90.00
#
_symmetry.space_group_name_H-M   'P 1'
#
loop_
_entity.id
_entity.type
_entity.pdbx_description
1 polymer ?
#
loop_
_entity_poly.entity_id
_entity_poly.type
_entity_poly.pdbx_seq_one_letter_code
_entity_poly.pdbx_strand_id
1 'polypeptide(L)'
;MNLKPILINTALALALSGCFAQAESIEDQPQVNIAAKKYEVESVNCNQICTATVKADDYSIYVEYALDDASVEFLDILNVVHFDKTVNAYVDRYEIEKINAAIVGGAK
;
A
#
# COMPACT_ATOMS: atom_id res chain seq x y z
N MET A 1 -41.62 0.13 63.90
CA MET A 1 -41.81 0.68 62.55
C MET A 1 -40.47 1.20 62.03
N ASN A 2 -40.08 0.71 60.85
CA ASN A 2 -39.00 1.16 59.94
C ASN A 2 -37.53 1.16 60.40
N LEU A 3 -36.86 0.02 60.22
CA LEU A 3 -35.43 -0.06 59.91
C LEU A 3 -35.23 0.29 58.44
N LYS A 4 -34.48 1.36 58.14
CA LYS A 4 -34.01 1.66 56.77
C LYS A 4 -32.67 0.94 56.54
N PRO A 5 -32.52 0.12 55.49
CA PRO A 5 -31.20 -0.37 55.10
C PRO A 5 -30.49 0.72 54.27
N ILE A 6 -29.33 1.17 54.73
CA ILE A 6 -28.42 1.98 53.92
C ILE A 6 -27.70 1.01 52.98
N LEU A 7 -28.08 1.05 51.71
CA LEU A 7 -27.48 0.31 50.61
C LEU A 7 -26.01 0.70 50.45
N ILE A 8 -25.12 -0.25 50.76
CA ILE A 8 -23.74 -0.26 50.31
C ILE A 8 -23.79 -0.55 48.81
N ASN A 9 -23.64 0.47 47.97
CA ASN A 9 -23.52 0.25 46.53
C ASN A 9 -22.04 0.33 46.14
N THR A 10 -21.47 -0.86 45.99
CA THR A 10 -20.16 -1.15 45.44
C THR A 10 -19.98 -0.44 44.10
N ALA A 11 -18.97 0.44 44.01
CA ALA A 11 -18.55 1.05 42.76
C ALA A 11 -17.95 -0.03 41.86
N LEU A 12 -18.69 -0.41 40.81
CA LEU A 12 -18.25 -1.30 39.76
C LEU A 12 -17.25 -0.56 38.86
N ALA A 13 -15.95 -0.75 39.10
CA ALA A 13 -14.91 -0.29 38.20
C ALA A 13 -14.84 -1.23 36.98
N LEU A 14 -15.45 -0.81 35.87
CA LEU A 14 -15.30 -1.47 34.58
C LEU A 14 -13.93 -1.13 34.01
N ALA A 15 -12.97 -2.06 34.14
CA ALA A 15 -11.70 -1.98 33.45
C ALA A 15 -11.93 -2.24 31.94
N LEU A 16 -11.96 -1.17 31.15
CA LEU A 16 -11.89 -1.25 29.69
C LEU A 16 -10.45 -1.59 29.31
N SER A 17 -10.11 -2.89 29.28
CA SER A 17 -8.89 -3.35 28.63
C SER A 17 -9.08 -3.27 27.12
N GLY A 18 -8.84 -2.09 26.55
CA GLY A 18 -8.72 -1.93 25.11
C GLY A 18 -7.52 -2.72 24.62
N CYS A 19 -7.75 -3.68 23.71
CA CYS A 19 -6.68 -4.27 22.92
C CYS A 19 -6.14 -3.18 21.99
N PHE A 20 -5.01 -2.57 22.36
CA PHE A 20 -4.22 -1.79 21.41
C PHE A 20 -3.56 -2.80 20.47
N ALA A 21 -4.18 -3.05 19.32
CA ALA A 21 -3.43 -3.64 18.20
C ALA A 21 -2.36 -2.61 17.82
N GLN A 22 -1.10 -2.88 18.16
CA GLN A 22 0.00 -2.10 17.61
C GLN A 22 -0.04 -2.31 16.09
N ALA A 23 -0.23 -1.23 15.34
CA ALA A 23 -0.04 -1.26 13.91
C ALA A 23 1.44 -1.52 13.65
N GLU A 24 1.79 -2.71 13.15
CA GLU A 24 3.14 -2.99 12.65
C GLU A 24 3.45 -2.06 11.48
N SER A 25 4.67 -1.51 11.44
CA SER A 25 5.11 -0.72 10.30
C SER A 25 5.21 -1.61 9.06
N ILE A 26 5.06 -1.03 7.86
CA ILE A 26 5.25 -1.79 6.62
C ILE A 26 6.69 -2.28 6.52
N GLU A 27 7.67 -1.46 6.91
CA GLU A 27 9.09 -1.78 6.85
C GLU A 27 9.49 -3.00 7.70
N ASP A 28 8.78 -3.24 8.81
CA ASP A 28 9.01 -4.40 9.69
C ASP A 28 8.43 -5.71 9.13
N GLN A 29 7.55 -5.63 8.12
CA GLN A 29 6.99 -6.83 7.49
C GLN A 29 8.03 -7.53 6.62
N PRO A 30 7.94 -8.87 6.46
CA PRO A 30 8.81 -9.59 5.54
C PRO A 30 8.77 -8.98 4.14
N GLN A 31 9.95 -8.67 3.61
CA GLN A 31 10.06 -8.11 2.27
C GLN A 31 9.68 -9.15 1.21
N VAL A 32 8.85 -8.73 0.26
CA VAL A 32 8.37 -9.54 -0.86
C VAL A 32 9.06 -9.07 -2.13
N ASN A 33 9.73 -9.99 -2.83
CA ASN A 33 10.31 -9.69 -4.13
C ASN A 33 9.21 -9.71 -5.19
N ILE A 34 9.07 -8.58 -5.90
CA ILE A 34 8.16 -8.48 -7.04
C ILE A 34 8.88 -9.04 -8.26
N ALA A 35 8.24 -9.99 -8.93
CA ALA A 35 8.64 -10.50 -10.23
C ALA A 35 7.39 -11.00 -10.96
N ALA A 36 7.03 -10.37 -12.07
CA ALA A 36 5.84 -10.73 -12.82
C ALA A 36 6.16 -11.11 -14.26
N LYS A 37 5.28 -11.95 -14.84
CA LYS A 37 5.41 -12.34 -16.26
C LYS A 37 5.01 -11.21 -17.20
N LYS A 38 4.07 -10.36 -16.78
CA LYS A 38 3.52 -9.26 -17.55
C LYS A 38 3.26 -8.07 -16.64
N TYR A 39 3.54 -6.89 -17.19
CA TYR A 39 3.19 -5.60 -16.60
C TYR A 39 2.16 -4.92 -17.51
N GLU A 40 1.08 -4.42 -16.94
CA GLU A 40 -0.02 -3.78 -17.67
C GLU A 40 -0.43 -2.49 -16.98
N VAL A 41 -0.47 -1.39 -17.73
CA VAL A 41 -0.86 -0.09 -17.19
C VAL A 41 -2.39 -0.03 -17.14
N GLU A 42 -2.96 0.05 -15.93
CA GLU A 42 -4.41 0.06 -15.73
C GLU A 42 -4.98 1.48 -15.72
N SER A 43 -4.24 2.42 -15.14
CA SER A 43 -4.64 3.82 -15.09
C SER A 43 -3.42 4.73 -15.14
N VAL A 44 -3.61 5.91 -15.75
CA VAL A 44 -2.59 6.94 -15.89
C VAL A 44 -3.22 8.29 -15.61
N ASN A 45 -2.54 9.10 -14.81
CA ASN A 45 -2.85 10.51 -14.63
C ASN A 45 -1.59 11.33 -14.85
N CYS A 46 -1.57 12.13 -15.93
CA CYS A 46 -0.38 12.83 -16.39
C CYS A 46 -0.58 14.35 -16.41
N ASN A 47 0.38 15.05 -15.79
CA ASN A 47 0.64 16.46 -16.01
C ASN A 47 2.10 16.61 -16.46
N GLN A 48 2.92 17.40 -15.75
CA GLN A 48 4.37 17.43 -15.97
C GLN A 48 5.05 16.14 -15.46
N ILE A 49 4.50 15.59 -14.39
CA ILE A 49 4.87 14.29 -13.82
C ILE A 49 3.61 13.43 -13.88
N CYS A 50 3.78 12.16 -14.24
CA CYS A 50 2.71 11.19 -14.36
C CYS A 50 2.68 10.27 -13.14
N THR A 51 1.48 9.82 -12.81
CA THR A 51 1.27 8.69 -11.90
C THR A 51 0.54 7.58 -12.66
N ALA A 52 0.90 6.33 -12.37
CA ALA A 52 0.23 5.18 -12.95
C ALA A 52 0.02 4.06 -11.94
N THR A 53 -1.03 3.28 -12.17
CA THR A 53 -1.18 1.96 -11.56
C THR A 53 -0.78 0.92 -12.60
N VAL A 54 0.24 0.13 -12.27
CA VAL A 54 0.77 -0.95 -13.11
C VAL A 54 0.44 -2.28 -12.45
N LYS A 55 -0.35 -3.10 -13.14
CA LYS A 55 -0.70 -4.45 -12.73
C LYS A 55 0.47 -5.38 -12.99
N ALA A 56 0.83 -6.17 -11.98
CA ALA A 56 1.90 -7.16 -12.02
C ALA A 56 1.40 -8.44 -11.33
N ASP A 57 0.83 -9.37 -12.11
CA ASP A 57 0.10 -10.53 -11.59
C ASP A 57 -0.94 -10.11 -10.51
N ASP A 58 -0.83 -10.62 -9.28
CA ASP A 58 -1.75 -10.29 -8.19
C ASP A 58 -1.42 -8.97 -7.46
N TYR A 59 -0.38 -8.24 -7.91
CA TYR A 59 0.06 -6.98 -7.32
C TYR A 59 -0.39 -5.79 -8.17
N SER A 60 -0.64 -4.67 -7.51
CA SER A 60 -0.81 -3.36 -8.14
C SER A 60 0.31 -2.45 -7.65
N ILE A 61 1.11 -1.95 -8.59
CA ILE A 61 2.28 -1.12 -8.33
C ILE A 61 1.90 0.31 -8.69
N TYR A 62 1.96 1.21 -7.72
CA TYR A 62 1.74 2.63 -7.96
C TYR A 62 3.08 3.29 -8.19
N VAL A 63 3.19 3.99 -9.31
CA VAL A 63 4.44 4.61 -9.75
C VAL A 63 4.24 6.08 -10.05
N GLU A 64 5.27 6.86 -9.79
CA GLU A 64 5.45 8.21 -10.30
C GLU A 64 6.56 8.19 -11.35
N TYR A 65 6.36 8.85 -12.49
CA TYR A 65 7.34 8.86 -13.56
C TYR A 65 7.22 10.12 -14.43
N ALA A 66 8.30 10.44 -15.15
CA ALA A 66 8.27 11.41 -16.24
C ALA A 66 8.73 10.78 -17.55
N LEU A 67 8.23 11.35 -18.65
CA LEU A 67 8.63 10.97 -20.00
C LEU A 67 9.47 12.08 -20.62
N ASP A 68 10.57 11.69 -21.27
CA ASP A 68 11.36 12.52 -22.19
C ASP A 68 11.45 11.80 -23.54
N ASP A 69 10.95 12.44 -24.59
CA ASP A 69 10.87 11.92 -25.97
C ASP A 69 10.44 10.43 -26.05
N ALA A 70 9.33 10.09 -25.38
CA ALA A 70 8.75 8.74 -25.28
C ALA A 70 9.65 7.69 -24.58
N SER A 71 10.70 8.12 -23.87
CA SER A 71 11.44 7.30 -22.91
C SER A 71 11.07 7.71 -21.48
N VAL A 72 11.15 6.77 -20.53
CA VAL A 72 11.02 7.09 -19.11
C VAL A 72 12.32 7.76 -18.64
N GLU A 73 12.24 9.01 -18.19
CA GLU A 73 13.38 9.77 -17.65
C GLU A 73 13.69 9.32 -16.22
N PHE A 74 12.66 9.19 -15.39
CA PHE A 74 12.72 8.62 -14.05
C PHE A 74 11.46 7.83 -13.74
N LEU A 75 11.59 6.89 -12.80
CA LEU A 75 10.46 6.15 -12.23
C LEU A 75 10.72 5.88 -10.75
N ASP A 76 9.78 6.29 -9.92
CA ASP A 76 9.74 6.02 -8.49
C ASP A 76 8.55 5.11 -8.16
N ILE A 77 8.81 4.07 -7.36
CA ILE A 77 7.77 3.19 -6.83
C ILE A 77 7.20 3.85 -5.57
N LEU A 78 5.93 4.26 -5.61
CA LEU A 78 5.26 4.90 -4.48
C LEU A 78 4.83 3.88 -3.44
N ASN A 79 4.16 2.82 -3.88
CA ASN A 79 3.79 1.67 -3.04
C ASN A 79 3.37 0.47 -3.92
N VAL A 80 3.36 -0.71 -3.30
CA VAL A 80 2.90 -1.96 -3.92
C VAL A 80 1.77 -2.53 -3.06
N VAL A 81 0.67 -2.89 -3.71
CA VAL A 81 -0.54 -3.42 -3.05
C VAL A 81 -0.82 -4.85 -3.50
N HIS A 82 -1.16 -5.71 -2.54
CA HIS A 82 -1.64 -7.07 -2.75
C HIS A 82 -2.92 -7.27 -1.93
N PHE A 83 -4.03 -7.62 -2.59
CA PHE A 83 -5.36 -7.76 -1.96
C PHE A 83 -5.71 -6.61 -0.99
N ASP A 84 -5.67 -5.37 -1.50
CA ASP A 84 -6.00 -4.12 -0.77
C ASP A 84 -5.07 -3.76 0.39
N LYS A 85 -3.93 -4.45 0.53
CA LYS A 85 -2.91 -4.16 1.55
C LYS A 85 -1.61 -3.71 0.91
N THR A 86 -1.04 -2.63 1.43
CA THR A 86 0.33 -2.24 1.06
C THR A 86 1.31 -3.23 1.67
N VAL A 87 2.28 -3.69 0.89
CA VAL A 87 3.30 -4.67 1.28
C VAL A 87 4.70 -4.07 1.25
N ASN A 88 5.61 -4.60 2.06
CA ASN A 88 7.03 -4.31 1.96
C ASN A 88 7.59 -4.97 0.68
N ALA A 89 7.63 -4.23 -0.42
CA ALA A 89 8.02 -4.77 -1.71
C ALA A 89 9.44 -4.35 -2.09
N TYR A 90 10.18 -5.30 -2.64
CA TYR A 90 11.40 -5.03 -3.39
C TYR A 90 11.12 -5.24 -4.88
N VAL A 91 11.33 -4.19 -5.67
CA VAL A 91 11.25 -4.22 -7.13
C VAL A 91 12.67 -4.05 -7.65
N ASP A 92 13.20 -5.10 -8.29
CA ASP A 92 14.55 -5.02 -8.82
C ASP A 92 14.61 -4.21 -10.13
N ARG A 93 15.84 -3.92 -10.57
CA ARG A 93 16.08 -3.16 -11.79
C ARG A 93 15.46 -3.79 -13.03
N TYR A 94 15.49 -5.12 -13.16
CA TYR A 94 14.98 -5.81 -14.34
C TYR A 94 13.45 -5.70 -14.41
N GLU A 95 12.77 -5.76 -13.27
CA GLU A 95 11.34 -5.50 -13.21
C GLU A 95 11.00 -4.02 -13.47
N ILE A 96 11.81 -3.07 -12.99
CA ILE A 96 11.65 -1.64 -13.33
C ILE A 96 11.76 -1.42 -14.84
N GLU A 97 12.70 -2.07 -15.53
CA GLU A 97 12.85 -1.98 -16.99
C GLU A 97 11.60 -2.50 -17.73
N LYS A 98 10.96 -3.56 -17.24
CA LYS A 98 9.69 -4.06 -17.79
C LYS A 98 8.53 -3.09 -17.53
N ILE A 99 8.48 -2.48 -16.35
CA ILE A 99 7.48 -1.45 -16.02
C ILE A 99 7.63 -0.26 -16.97
N ASN A 100 8.85 0.23 -17.19
CA ASN A 100 9.13 1.31 -18.14
C ASN A 100 8.66 0.94 -19.55
N ALA A 101 8.93 -0.28 -20.01
CA ALA A 101 8.47 -0.76 -21.31
C ALA A 101 6.93 -0.81 -21.40
N ALA A 102 6.24 -1.21 -20.32
CA ALA A 102 4.79 -1.21 -20.27
C ALA A 102 4.21 0.22 -20.31
N ILE A 103 4.84 1.17 -19.61
CA ILE A 103 4.47 2.60 -19.62
C ILE A 103 4.60 3.18 -21.03
N VAL A 104 5.76 3.01 -21.67
CA VAL A 104 6.01 3.51 -23.03
C VAL A 104 5.11 2.82 -24.05
N GLY A 105 4.85 1.53 -23.88
CA GLY A 105 3.96 0.76 -24.75
C GLY A 105 2.48 1.12 -24.61
N GLY A 106 2.04 1.49 -23.40
CA GLY A 106 0.68 1.89 -23.07
C GLY A 106 0.37 3.37 -23.34
N ALA A 107 1.37 4.23 -23.49
CA ALA A 107 1.22 5.66 -23.82
C ALA A 107 0.86 5.95 -25.30
N LYS A 108 0.34 4.95 -26.03
CA LYS A 108 -0.05 5.07 -27.45
C LYS A 108 -1.55 5.26 -27.63
#